data_AF-A0AA35WMN1-F1
#
_entry.id   AF-A0AA35WMN1-F1
#
_cell.length_a   1.000
_cell.length_b   1.000
_cell.length_c   1.000
_cell.angle_alpha   90.00
_cell.angle_beta   90.00
_cell.angle_gamma   90.00
#
_symmetry.space_group_name_H-M   'P 1'
#
loop_
_entity.id
_entity.type
_entity.pdbx_description
1 polymer ?
#
loop_
_entity_poly.entity_id
_entity_poly.type
_entity_poly.pdbx_seq_one_letter_code
_entity_poly.pdbx_strand_id
1 'polypeptide(L)'
;MDLKPFHIKGHLWVFVNCLVENPTFDSQTKETMTLKVKSFGSTCPLSEKFIKQALSCGVVERVLSWARVKSQDKLAQKQKGSKQNKLRGIPKLDDANDAGGRNSHECTLILTEGDSAKTLAVSGLGVVGRDHYGVFPLRGKLLNVREASHNQLMNNEEITNIVKILGLHYTKKYTDGPELRSLRYGKLLIMTDQDQDGSHIKGLIINFLHHNWPGLLRQSFIQQFITPIVKVSKGSRAISFFSLPEFEQWKCSTEGAHTWKVKYYKGLGTSTGKEAKEYFSDMERHRIPFKYSGANDDDAILLAFSKKCVERRKEWLTQWLEHRREQRDQGLDESLLYAEQMDHISYSDFVNKELILFSNMDNERSIPSSVDGLKPGQRKVLFTCFKRNDKREIKVAQLAGSVAEHSAYHHGEVCRVIYMYLY
;
A
#
# COMPACT_ATOMS: atom_id res chain seq x y z
N MET A 1 2.33 12.37 -17.83
CA MET A 1 2.97 13.36 -18.73
C MET A 1 1.93 13.72 -19.75
N ASP A 2 1.55 14.98 -19.85
CA ASP A 2 0.60 15.40 -20.88
C ASP A 2 1.28 15.39 -22.25
N LEU A 3 0.69 14.67 -23.19
CA LEU A 3 1.18 14.59 -24.56
C LEU A 3 0.88 15.90 -25.27
N LYS A 4 1.92 16.63 -25.66
CA LYS A 4 1.84 17.84 -26.46
C LYS A 4 1.87 17.49 -27.96
N PRO A 5 1.24 18.30 -28.84
CA PRO A 5 1.18 18.00 -30.28
C PRO A 5 2.54 17.73 -30.94
N PHE A 6 3.60 18.42 -30.51
CA PHE A 6 4.94 18.19 -31.07
C PHE A 6 5.54 16.81 -30.73
N HIS A 7 5.12 16.19 -29.61
CA HIS A 7 5.53 14.82 -29.31
C HIS A 7 4.95 13.85 -30.32
N ILE A 8 3.68 14.04 -30.69
CA ILE A 8 3.00 13.21 -31.68
C ILE A 8 3.61 13.46 -33.07
N LYS A 9 3.84 14.73 -33.43
CA LYS A 9 4.44 15.11 -34.72
C LYS A 9 5.77 14.42 -34.99
N GLY A 10 6.62 14.26 -33.96
CA GLY A 10 7.92 13.57 -34.09
C GLY A 10 7.84 12.07 -34.40
N HIS A 11 6.66 11.45 -34.28
CA HIS A 11 6.43 10.05 -34.59
C HIS A 11 5.63 9.83 -35.88
N LEU A 12 5.33 10.89 -36.62
CA LEU A 12 4.60 10.83 -37.88
C LEU A 12 5.53 11.02 -39.06
N TRP A 13 5.29 10.24 -40.11
CA TRP A 13 5.82 10.51 -41.44
C TRP A 13 4.65 10.81 -42.34
N VAL A 14 4.63 12.00 -42.94
CA VAL A 14 3.50 12.47 -43.76
C VAL A 14 4.01 12.76 -45.16
N PHE A 15 3.41 12.10 -46.14
CA PHE A 15 3.62 12.40 -47.55
C PHE A 15 2.48 13.29 -48.02
N VAL A 16 2.81 14.40 -48.66
CA VAL A 16 1.84 15.36 -49.19
C VAL A 16 2.18 15.61 -50.65
N ASN A 17 1.19 15.42 -51.52
CA ASN A 17 1.24 15.87 -52.90
C ASN A 17 -0.02 16.70 -53.15
N CYS A 18 0.15 17.95 -53.57
CA CYS A 18 -0.96 18.89 -53.74
C CYS A 18 -0.70 19.87 -54.88
N LEU A 19 -1.78 20.41 -55.43
CA LEU A 19 -1.76 21.47 -56.43
C LEU A 19 -2.33 22.72 -55.78
N VAL A 20 -1.55 23.80 -55.77
CA VAL A 20 -1.87 25.05 -55.08
C VAL A 20 -1.89 26.17 -56.12
N GLU A 21 -2.95 26.97 -56.11
CA GLU A 21 -3.06 28.14 -56.99
C GLU A 21 -2.10 29.24 -56.55
N ASN A 22 -1.26 29.72 -57.48
CA ASN A 22 -0.34 30.84 -57.29
C ASN A 22 0.47 30.77 -55.97
N PRO A 23 1.30 29.73 -55.77
CA PRO A 23 2.01 29.52 -54.51
C PRO A 23 3.05 30.63 -54.26
N THR A 24 3.21 30.98 -52.99
CA THR A 24 4.28 31.88 -52.52
C THR A 24 5.27 31.11 -51.66
N PHE A 25 6.55 31.45 -51.77
CA PHE A 25 7.65 30.78 -51.09
C PHE A 25 8.53 31.80 -50.36
N ASP A 26 9.29 31.31 -49.38
CA ASP A 26 10.27 32.09 -48.62
C ASP A 26 11.45 32.60 -49.47
N SER A 27 11.76 31.86 -50.53
CA SER A 27 12.96 32.05 -51.35
C SER A 27 12.79 31.49 -52.76
N GLN A 28 13.74 31.81 -53.65
CA GLN A 28 13.74 31.33 -55.04
C GLN A 28 13.98 29.82 -55.15
N THR A 29 14.59 29.18 -54.15
CA THR A 29 14.75 27.71 -54.12
C THR A 29 13.43 26.99 -53.88
N LYS A 30 12.39 27.70 -53.41
CA LYS A 30 11.01 27.21 -53.22
C LYS A 30 10.91 25.99 -52.30
N GLU A 31 11.76 25.95 -51.27
CA GLU A 31 11.77 24.84 -50.29
C GLU A 31 10.63 24.97 -49.27
N THR A 32 10.28 26.20 -48.85
CA THR A 32 9.20 26.43 -47.88
C THR A 32 8.09 27.28 -48.48
N MET A 33 6.91 26.68 -48.66
CA MET A 33 5.71 27.42 -49.09
C MET A 33 5.14 28.25 -47.92
N THR A 34 4.92 29.54 -48.15
CA THR A 34 4.46 30.52 -47.15
C THR A 34 3.00 30.94 -47.34
N LEU A 35 2.35 30.50 -48.42
CA LEU A 35 0.97 30.87 -48.73
C LEU A 35 0.03 30.44 -47.60
N LYS A 36 -0.95 31.30 -47.26
CA LYS A 36 -1.95 30.99 -46.23
C LYS A 36 -2.97 29.98 -46.77
N VAL A 37 -3.39 29.05 -45.91
CA VAL A 37 -4.35 27.97 -46.24
C VAL A 37 -5.63 28.47 -46.92
N LYS A 38 -6.14 29.65 -46.52
CA LYS A 38 -7.36 30.25 -47.11
C LYS A 38 -7.23 30.60 -48.59
N SER A 39 -6.01 30.70 -49.11
CA SER A 39 -5.70 31.10 -50.48
C SER A 39 -5.21 29.95 -51.34
N PHE A 40 -5.32 28.70 -50.88
CA PHE A 40 -4.82 27.53 -51.63
C PHE A 40 -5.64 27.20 -52.90
N GLY A 41 -6.84 27.77 -53.05
CA GLY A 41 -7.78 27.41 -54.12
C GLY A 41 -8.48 26.05 -53.91
N SER A 42 -8.06 25.27 -52.91
CA SER A 42 -8.63 23.97 -52.57
C SER A 42 -8.53 23.68 -51.07
N THR A 43 -9.32 22.72 -50.58
CA THR A 43 -9.28 22.25 -49.19
C THR A 43 -9.02 20.75 -49.12
N CYS A 44 -8.28 20.29 -48.11
CA CYS A 44 -8.03 18.87 -47.86
C CYS A 44 -8.57 18.45 -46.48
N PRO A 45 -9.88 18.17 -46.35
CA PRO A 45 -10.43 17.61 -45.12
C PRO A 45 -9.95 16.15 -44.96
N LEU A 46 -9.42 15.83 -43.78
CA LEU A 46 -9.08 14.44 -43.45
C LEU A 46 -10.36 13.67 -43.12
N SER A 47 -10.67 12.63 -43.90
CA SER A 47 -11.84 11.80 -43.67
C SER A 47 -11.73 11.00 -42.36
N GLU A 48 -12.86 10.68 -41.72
CA GLU A 48 -12.87 9.80 -40.55
C GLU A 48 -12.21 8.44 -40.82
N LYS A 49 -12.35 7.93 -42.05
CA LYS A 49 -11.69 6.70 -42.49
C LYS A 49 -10.17 6.82 -42.43
N PHE A 50 -9.61 7.94 -42.90
CA PHE A 50 -8.18 8.21 -42.82
C PHE A 50 -7.71 8.31 -41.37
N ILE A 51 -8.45 9.01 -40.50
CA ILE A 51 -8.11 9.12 -39.08
C ILE A 51 -8.13 7.75 -38.38
N LYS A 52 -9.15 6.92 -38.65
CA LYS A 52 -9.21 5.55 -38.10
C LYS A 52 -8.02 4.69 -38.56
N GLN A 53 -7.65 4.77 -39.84
CA GLN A 53 -6.49 4.05 -40.39
C GLN A 53 -5.17 4.54 -39.78
N ALA A 54 -5.02 5.85 -39.58
CA ALA A 54 -3.87 6.45 -38.92
C ALA A 54 -3.77 6.06 -37.44
N LEU A 55 -4.89 5.90 -36.74
CA LEU A 55 -4.89 5.39 -35.36
C LEU A 55 -4.50 3.90 -35.30
N SER A 56 -4.87 3.10 -36.31
CA SER A 56 -4.55 1.67 -36.37
C SER A 56 -3.14 1.34 -36.87
N CYS A 57 -2.37 2.32 -37.37
CA CYS A 57 -1.05 2.07 -37.97
C CYS A 57 0.10 1.89 -36.96
N GLY A 58 -0.19 1.75 -35.66
CA GLY A 58 0.83 1.54 -34.63
C GLY A 58 1.43 2.82 -34.03
N VAL A 59 1.04 4.00 -34.52
CA VAL A 59 1.55 5.29 -34.03
C VAL A 59 1.12 5.52 -32.58
N VAL A 60 -0.10 5.14 -32.22
CA VAL A 60 -0.62 5.31 -30.85
C VAL A 60 0.23 4.50 -29.86
N GLU A 61 0.45 3.22 -30.15
CA GLU A 61 1.25 2.32 -29.34
C GLU A 61 2.69 2.82 -29.20
N ARG A 62 3.28 3.33 -30.29
CA ARG A 62 4.65 3.86 -30.31
C ARG A 62 4.78 5.16 -29.51
N VAL A 63 3.83 6.08 -29.63
CA VAL A 63 3.81 7.32 -28.83
C VAL A 63 3.63 6.99 -27.35
N LEU A 64 2.74 6.03 -27.02
CA LEU A 64 2.52 5.58 -25.65
C LEU A 64 3.75 4.88 -25.06
N SER A 65 4.43 4.03 -25.84
CA SER A 65 5.66 3.36 -25.38
C SER A 65 6.78 4.37 -25.16
N TRP A 66 6.98 5.32 -26.09
CA TRP A 66 7.92 6.41 -25.93
C TRP A 66 7.62 7.27 -24.69
N ALA A 67 6.35 7.61 -24.47
CA ALA A 67 5.94 8.41 -23.32
C ALA A 67 6.24 7.69 -21.99
N ARG A 68 6.01 6.36 -21.95
CA ARG A 68 6.35 5.51 -20.80
C ARG A 68 7.86 5.51 -20.54
N VAL A 69 8.69 5.25 -21.56
CA VAL A 69 10.16 5.27 -21.44
C VAL A 69 10.63 6.63 -20.95
N LYS A 70 10.19 7.72 -21.57
CA LYS A 70 10.60 9.08 -21.18
C LYS A 70 10.19 9.45 -19.76
N SER A 71 9.05 8.94 -19.29
CA SER A 71 8.65 9.09 -17.89
C SER A 71 9.55 8.29 -16.95
N GLN A 72 9.88 7.05 -17.28
CA GLN A 72 10.82 6.24 -16.49
C GLN A 72 12.21 6.90 -16.43
N ASP A 73 12.69 7.46 -17.55
CA ASP A 73 13.95 8.19 -17.62
C ASP A 73 13.98 9.40 -16.67
N LYS A 74 12.88 10.16 -16.59
CA LYS A 74 12.78 11.30 -15.66
C LYS A 74 12.83 10.88 -14.19
N LEU A 75 12.18 9.77 -13.84
CA LEU A 75 12.27 9.19 -12.50
C LEU A 75 13.69 8.72 -12.21
N ALA A 76 14.33 8.03 -13.15
CA ALA A 76 15.70 7.57 -13.04
C ALA A 76 16.71 8.72 -12.91
N GLN A 77 16.48 9.85 -13.60
CA GLN A 77 17.32 11.04 -13.51
C GLN A 77 17.33 11.67 -12.10
N LYS A 78 16.20 11.66 -11.38
CA LYS A 78 16.15 12.09 -9.97
C LYS A 78 16.90 11.13 -9.02
N GLN A 79 17.22 9.93 -9.49
CA GLN A 79 17.91 8.88 -8.74
C GLN A 79 19.34 8.66 -9.22
N LYS A 80 19.93 9.63 -9.94
CA LYS A 80 21.35 9.62 -10.32
C LYS A 80 22.23 9.76 -9.08
N GLY A 81 22.45 8.64 -8.40
CA GLY A 81 23.42 8.48 -7.33
C GLY A 81 23.83 7.00 -7.29
N SER A 82 25.12 6.74 -7.14
CA SER A 82 25.59 5.40 -6.79
C SER A 82 25.09 5.02 -5.41
N LYS A 83 25.14 3.72 -5.07
CA LYS A 83 24.94 3.24 -3.69
C LYS A 83 25.75 4.12 -2.72
N GLN A 84 25.07 4.83 -1.83
CA GLN A 84 25.70 5.66 -0.80
C GLN A 84 25.66 4.92 0.53
N ASN A 85 26.78 4.92 1.25
CA ASN A 85 26.84 4.32 2.58
C ASN A 85 25.98 5.09 3.58
N LYS A 86 26.01 6.43 3.56
CA LYS A 86 25.23 7.27 4.47
C LYS A 86 24.30 8.18 3.70
N LEU A 87 23.02 8.18 4.09
CA LEU A 87 22.03 9.11 3.58
C LEU A 87 21.97 10.36 4.45
N ARG A 88 21.80 11.52 3.82
CA ARG A 88 21.57 12.81 4.50
C ARG A 88 20.25 13.40 4.03
N GLY A 89 19.55 14.11 4.91
CA GLY A 89 18.34 14.86 4.56
C GLY A 89 17.04 14.06 4.46
N ILE A 90 17.01 12.81 4.95
CA ILE A 90 15.76 12.05 5.12
C ILE A 90 15.36 12.14 6.60
N PRO A 91 14.34 12.95 6.94
CA PRO A 91 13.92 13.08 8.33
C PRO A 91 13.35 11.76 8.84
N LYS A 92 13.56 11.48 10.14
CA LYS A 92 13.05 10.30 10.84
C LYS A 92 13.61 8.94 10.40
N LEU A 93 14.59 8.89 9.51
CA LEU A 93 15.33 7.65 9.23
C LEU A 93 16.33 7.38 10.36
N ASP A 94 16.17 6.24 11.03
CA ASP A 94 17.21 5.64 11.85
C ASP A 94 17.90 4.57 10.98
N ASP A 95 18.97 4.97 10.30
CA ASP A 95 19.66 4.13 9.32
C ASP A 95 20.53 3.07 10.02
N ALA A 96 20.60 1.85 9.47
CA ALA A 96 21.49 0.82 10.00
C ALA A 96 22.95 1.21 9.72
N ASN A 97 23.88 0.88 10.63
CA ASN A 97 25.28 1.29 10.49
C ASN A 97 25.95 0.69 9.23
N ASP A 98 25.58 -0.54 8.87
CA ASP A 98 26.12 -1.25 7.70
C ASP A 98 25.31 -1.02 6.40
N ALA A 99 24.19 -0.27 6.47
CA ALA A 99 23.34 -0.02 5.33
C ALA A 99 24.11 0.69 4.20
N GLY A 100 23.93 0.23 2.97
CA GLY A 100 24.67 0.76 1.82
C GLY A 100 26.15 0.31 1.72
N GLY A 101 26.72 -0.32 2.75
CA GLY A 101 28.10 -0.82 2.77
C GLY A 101 28.29 -2.20 2.13
N ARG A 102 29.31 -2.93 2.59
CA ARG A 102 29.62 -4.31 2.16
C ARG A 102 28.60 -5.33 2.67
N ASN A 103 28.13 -5.14 3.90
CA ASN A 103 27.18 -6.03 4.58
C ASN A 103 25.71 -5.60 4.36
N SER A 104 25.45 -4.74 3.37
CA SER A 104 24.11 -4.20 3.11
C SER A 104 23.05 -5.29 2.83
N HIS A 105 23.49 -6.43 2.31
CA HIS A 105 22.64 -7.59 2.01
C HIS A 105 22.14 -8.33 3.27
N GLU A 106 22.81 -8.14 4.41
CA GLU A 106 22.38 -8.64 5.72
C GLU A 106 21.47 -7.64 6.44
N CYS A 107 21.47 -6.38 5.99
CA CYS A 107 20.68 -5.31 6.60
C CYS A 107 19.19 -5.44 6.25
N THR A 108 18.34 -5.19 7.24
CA THR A 108 16.87 -5.17 7.14
C THR A 108 16.34 -3.78 7.47
N LEU A 109 15.54 -3.20 6.57
CA LEU A 109 14.83 -1.96 6.84
C LEU A 109 13.45 -2.28 7.42
N ILE A 110 13.14 -1.74 8.60
CA ILE A 110 11.83 -1.84 9.23
C ILE A 110 10.98 -0.63 8.82
N LEU A 111 9.92 -0.87 8.04
CA LEU A 111 8.90 0.13 7.77
C LEU A 111 7.80 0.06 8.81
N THR A 112 7.55 1.16 9.50
CA THR A 112 6.62 1.21 10.63
C THR A 112 5.38 2.05 10.32
N GLU A 113 4.22 1.64 10.83
CA GLU A 113 2.99 2.45 10.74
C GLU A 113 3.02 3.61 11.76
N GLY A 114 3.42 4.79 11.30
CA GLY A 114 3.48 5.98 12.14
C GLY A 114 4.64 6.01 13.14
N ASP A 115 4.75 7.12 13.87
CA ASP A 115 5.84 7.35 14.83
C ASP A 115 5.70 6.49 16.11
N SER A 116 4.48 6.06 16.45
CA SER A 116 4.21 5.17 17.58
C SER A 116 4.89 3.80 17.38
N ALA A 117 4.66 3.18 16.22
CA ALA A 117 5.29 1.91 15.86
C ALA A 117 6.82 2.05 15.72
N LYS A 118 7.30 3.18 15.18
CA LYS A 118 8.73 3.50 15.16
C LYS A 118 9.37 3.44 16.54
N THR A 119 8.74 4.04 17.55
CA THR A 119 9.29 4.07 18.92
C THR A 119 9.44 2.65 19.49
N LEU A 120 8.47 1.77 19.18
CA LEU A 120 8.54 0.36 19.54
C LEU A 120 9.70 -0.35 18.82
N ALA A 121 9.85 -0.15 17.51
CA ALA A 121 10.93 -0.74 16.72
C ALA A 121 12.31 -0.27 17.20
N VAL A 122 12.50 1.02 17.47
CA VAL A 122 13.75 1.59 18.01
C VAL A 122 14.09 1.00 19.38
N SER A 123 13.09 0.73 20.22
CA SER A 123 13.29 0.03 21.50
C SER A 123 13.77 -1.41 21.29
N GLY A 124 13.24 -2.08 20.27
CA GLY A 124 13.65 -3.42 19.84
C GLY A 124 15.08 -3.49 19.29
N LEU A 125 15.57 -2.42 18.63
CA LEU A 125 16.96 -2.32 18.17
C LEU A 125 17.98 -2.43 19.32
N GLY A 126 17.57 -2.15 20.56
CA GLY A 126 18.42 -2.39 21.73
C GLY A 126 18.76 -3.86 21.98
N VAL A 127 18.05 -4.79 21.34
CA VAL A 127 18.28 -6.25 21.42
C VAL A 127 19.01 -6.74 20.19
N VAL A 128 18.50 -6.43 18.99
CA VAL A 128 19.04 -6.97 17.73
C VAL A 128 20.23 -6.17 17.17
N GLY A 129 20.56 -5.04 17.79
CA GLY A 129 21.63 -4.14 17.36
C GLY A 129 21.19 -3.14 16.28
N ARG A 130 22.06 -2.16 16.02
CA ARG A 130 21.87 -1.09 15.02
C ARG A 130 22.67 -1.31 13.73
N ASP A 131 23.49 -2.35 13.67
CA ASP A 131 24.36 -2.58 12.52
C ASP A 131 23.56 -3.05 11.31
N HIS A 132 22.67 -4.01 11.53
CA HIS A 132 21.89 -4.66 10.47
C HIS A 132 20.41 -4.25 10.43
N TYR A 133 19.95 -3.35 11.31
CA TYR A 133 18.54 -2.95 11.36
C TYR A 133 18.38 -1.43 11.32
N GLY A 134 17.64 -0.97 10.31
CA GLY A 134 17.22 0.43 10.18
C GLY A 134 15.71 0.56 10.37
N VAL A 135 15.22 1.74 10.73
CA VAL A 135 13.78 2.00 10.95
C VAL A 135 13.36 3.27 10.23
N PHE A 136 12.23 3.21 9.52
CA PHE A 136 11.61 4.37 8.88
C PHE A 136 10.08 4.35 9.04
N PRO A 137 9.47 5.43 9.56
CA PRO A 137 8.02 5.51 9.74
C PRO A 137 7.31 5.97 8.46
N LEU A 138 6.22 5.29 8.13
CA LEU A 138 5.24 5.76 7.16
C LEU A 138 4.35 6.82 7.82
N ARG A 139 4.01 7.86 7.07
CA ARG A 139 3.10 8.94 7.48
C ARG A 139 1.64 8.46 7.50
N GLY A 140 1.32 7.40 6.76
CA GLY A 140 -0.03 6.81 6.70
C GLY A 140 -0.15 5.79 5.57
N LYS A 141 -1.33 5.72 4.94
CA LYS A 141 -1.58 4.82 3.80
C LYS A 141 -0.70 5.21 2.62
N LEU A 142 0.14 4.28 2.18
CA LEU A 142 1.02 4.47 1.03
C LEU A 142 0.21 4.69 -0.26
N LEU A 143 0.71 5.54 -1.15
CA LEU A 143 0.05 5.80 -2.43
C LEU A 143 -0.01 4.51 -3.29
N ASN A 144 -1.20 4.18 -3.81
CA ASN A 144 -1.33 3.10 -4.79
C ASN A 144 -0.68 3.52 -6.12
N VAL A 145 0.55 3.05 -6.33
CA VAL A 145 1.39 3.46 -7.47
C VAL A 145 0.91 2.95 -8.84
N ARG A 146 0.11 1.86 -8.89
CA ARG A 146 -0.41 1.33 -10.17
C ARG A 146 -1.31 2.33 -10.88
N GLU A 147 -1.95 3.17 -10.09
CA GLU A 147 -2.99 4.11 -10.51
C GLU A 147 -2.53 5.56 -10.39
N ALA A 148 -1.31 5.77 -9.89
CA ALA A 148 -0.74 7.08 -9.71
C ALA A 148 -0.19 7.60 -11.04
N SER A 149 -0.50 8.85 -11.36
CA SER A 149 0.20 9.54 -12.43
C SER A 149 1.67 9.69 -12.08
N HIS A 150 2.51 9.77 -13.11
CA HIS A 150 3.94 10.02 -12.96
C HIS A 150 4.26 11.24 -12.08
N ASN A 151 3.48 12.32 -12.18
CA ASN A 151 3.66 13.52 -11.36
C ASN A 151 3.33 13.26 -9.89
N GLN A 152 2.26 12.50 -9.61
CA GLN A 152 1.92 12.10 -8.23
C GLN A 152 3.03 11.25 -7.62
N LEU A 153 3.59 10.31 -8.38
CA LEU A 153 4.70 9.48 -7.92
C LEU A 153 5.96 10.33 -7.64
N MET A 154 6.32 11.23 -8.55
CA MET A 154 7.51 12.09 -8.43
C MET A 154 7.44 13.12 -7.29
N ASN A 155 6.24 13.53 -6.91
CA ASN A 155 6.00 14.51 -5.85
C ASN A 155 5.67 13.84 -4.51
N ASN A 156 5.51 12.52 -4.48
CA ASN A 156 5.31 11.79 -3.24
C ASN A 156 6.66 11.62 -2.52
N GLU A 157 6.86 12.42 -1.48
CA GLU A 157 8.08 12.39 -0.65
C GLU A 157 8.32 11.04 0.01
N GLU A 158 7.25 10.38 0.46
CA GLU A 158 7.35 9.10 1.18
C GLU A 158 7.91 8.00 0.28
N ILE A 159 7.34 7.84 -0.92
CA ILE A 159 7.88 6.91 -1.93
C ILE A 159 9.30 7.30 -2.31
N THR A 160 9.56 8.58 -2.54
CA THR A 160 10.91 9.07 -2.88
C THR A 160 11.93 8.71 -1.80
N ASN A 161 11.55 8.83 -0.53
CA ASN A 161 12.39 8.48 0.60
C ASN A 161 12.60 6.96 0.68
N ILE A 162 11.56 6.14 0.59
CA ILE A 162 11.67 4.67 0.62
C ILE A 162 12.63 4.19 -0.49
N VAL A 163 12.47 4.72 -1.70
CA VAL A 163 13.35 4.38 -2.82
C VAL A 163 14.80 4.75 -2.53
N LYS A 164 15.06 5.96 -2.00
CA LYS A 164 16.41 6.39 -1.62
C LYS A 164 16.99 5.52 -0.49
N ILE A 165 16.20 5.20 0.53
CA ILE A 165 16.62 4.40 1.69
C ILE A 165 17.05 3.01 1.26
N LEU A 166 16.26 2.36 0.40
CA LEU A 166 16.53 1.02 -0.11
C LEU A 166 17.59 1.00 -1.23
N GLY A 167 17.91 2.14 -1.84
CA GLY A 167 18.80 2.20 -3.01
C GLY A 167 18.16 1.61 -4.27
N LEU A 168 16.84 1.81 -4.42
CA LEU A 168 16.08 1.30 -5.56
C LEU A 168 16.27 2.19 -6.79
N HIS A 169 16.30 1.57 -7.96
CA HIS A 169 16.40 2.22 -9.27
C HIS A 169 15.31 1.70 -10.20
N TYR A 170 14.51 2.60 -10.77
CA TYR A 170 13.41 2.22 -11.67
C TYR A 170 13.84 1.52 -12.97
N THR A 171 15.13 1.57 -13.34
CA THR A 171 15.67 0.91 -14.54
C THR A 171 16.15 -0.52 -14.28
N LYS A 172 16.30 -0.93 -13.01
CA LYS A 172 16.76 -2.27 -12.62
C LYS A 172 15.58 -3.20 -12.40
N LYS A 173 15.78 -4.50 -12.62
CA LYS A 173 14.71 -5.52 -12.46
C LYS A 173 14.84 -6.30 -11.15
N TYR A 174 16.03 -6.31 -10.55
CA TYR A 174 16.40 -7.03 -9.34
C TYR A 174 16.14 -8.54 -9.43
N THR A 175 16.53 -9.13 -10.56
CA THR A 175 16.38 -10.56 -10.82
C THR A 175 17.65 -11.37 -10.60
N ASP A 176 18.81 -10.71 -10.48
CA ASP A 176 20.12 -11.36 -10.35
C ASP A 176 20.92 -10.83 -9.15
N GLY A 177 21.94 -11.60 -8.74
CA GLY A 177 22.77 -11.28 -7.59
C GLY A 177 23.46 -9.90 -7.65
N PRO A 178 24.04 -9.47 -8.79
CA PRO A 178 24.67 -8.16 -8.90
C PRO A 178 23.71 -6.99 -8.68
N GLU A 179 22.49 -7.03 -9.24
CA GLU A 179 21.52 -5.96 -9.01
C GLU A 179 21.06 -5.93 -7.55
N LEU A 180 20.85 -7.09 -6.93
CA LEU A 180 20.48 -7.18 -5.51
C LEU A 180 21.55 -6.57 -4.59
N ARG A 181 22.84 -6.77 -4.89
CA ARG A 181 23.97 -6.17 -4.12
C ARG A 181 24.02 -4.64 -4.21
N SER A 182 23.34 -4.05 -5.19
CA SER A 182 23.25 -2.59 -5.33
C SER A 182 22.27 -1.94 -4.35
N LEU A 183 21.40 -2.73 -3.73
CA LEU A 183 20.48 -2.26 -2.68
C LEU A 183 21.24 -1.90 -1.40
N ARG A 184 20.73 -0.91 -0.67
CA ARG A 184 21.26 -0.53 0.65
C ARG A 184 20.82 -1.46 1.77
N TYR A 185 19.72 -2.19 1.55
CA TYR A 185 19.16 -3.18 2.46
C TYR A 185 18.84 -4.45 1.67
N GLY A 186 19.14 -5.62 2.25
CA GLY A 186 18.84 -6.91 1.65
C GLY A 186 17.42 -7.40 1.93
N LYS A 187 16.76 -6.84 2.96
CA LYS A 187 15.38 -7.19 3.35
C LYS A 187 14.58 -5.96 3.75
N LEU A 188 13.27 -6.08 3.63
CA LEU A 188 12.27 -5.12 4.07
C LEU A 188 11.32 -5.82 5.05
N LEU A 189 11.29 -5.35 6.30
CA LEU A 189 10.39 -5.83 7.34
C LEU A 189 9.25 -4.82 7.52
N ILE A 190 8.02 -5.26 7.30
CA ILE A 190 6.82 -4.43 7.48
C ILE A 190 6.29 -4.63 8.90
N MET A 191 6.17 -3.55 9.66
CA MET A 191 5.71 -3.56 11.04
C MET A 191 4.52 -2.60 11.18
N THR A 192 3.32 -3.14 11.07
CA THR A 192 2.04 -2.42 11.17
C THR A 192 1.29 -2.86 12.41
N ASP A 193 0.26 -2.12 12.78
CA ASP A 193 -0.67 -2.59 13.80
C ASP A 193 -1.33 -3.91 13.32
N GLN A 194 -1.63 -4.81 14.27
CA GLN A 194 -2.29 -6.10 13.98
C GLN A 194 -3.80 -5.89 13.86
N ASP A 195 -4.18 -4.96 12.99
CA ASP A 195 -5.56 -4.63 12.63
C ASP A 195 -5.73 -4.64 11.10
N GLN A 196 -6.96 -4.45 10.64
CA GLN A 196 -7.23 -4.53 9.20
C GLN A 196 -6.64 -3.34 8.41
N ASP A 197 -6.51 -2.15 8.99
CA ASP A 197 -5.90 -1.01 8.29
C ASP A 197 -4.38 -1.22 8.12
N GLY A 198 -3.72 -1.87 9.08
CA GLY A 198 -2.35 -2.36 8.98
C GLY A 198 -2.20 -3.38 7.85
N SER A 199 -3.11 -4.35 7.72
CA SER A 199 -3.14 -5.28 6.58
C SER A 199 -3.23 -4.56 5.24
N HIS A 200 -4.01 -3.48 5.15
CA HIS A 200 -4.05 -2.66 3.93
C HIS A 200 -2.73 -1.94 3.65
N ILE A 201 -2.04 -1.42 4.67
CA ILE A 201 -0.72 -0.81 4.51
C ILE A 201 0.30 -1.85 4.01
N LYS A 202 0.32 -3.06 4.58
CA LYS A 202 1.15 -4.18 4.09
C LYS A 202 0.89 -4.41 2.60
N GLY A 203 -0.39 -4.51 2.23
CA GLY A 203 -0.81 -4.73 0.84
C GLY A 203 -0.35 -3.59 -0.10
N LEU A 204 -0.43 -2.34 0.33
CA LEU A 204 0.04 -1.19 -0.48
C LEU A 204 1.56 -1.20 -0.67
N ILE A 205 2.34 -1.61 0.33
CA ILE A 205 3.81 -1.77 0.22
C ILE A 205 4.14 -2.90 -0.76
N ILE A 206 3.48 -4.07 -0.62
CA ILE A 206 3.64 -5.20 -1.53
C ILE A 206 3.28 -4.78 -2.96
N ASN A 207 2.16 -4.07 -3.14
CA ASN A 207 1.74 -3.54 -4.43
C ASN A 207 2.76 -2.55 -5.02
N PHE A 208 3.33 -1.68 -4.19
CA PHE A 208 4.37 -0.73 -4.58
C PHE A 208 5.61 -1.43 -5.15
N LEU A 209 6.09 -2.46 -4.46
CA LEU A 209 7.23 -3.25 -4.92
C LEU A 209 6.85 -4.12 -6.13
N HIS A 210 5.68 -4.75 -6.13
CA HIS A 210 5.20 -5.57 -7.25
C HIS A 210 5.07 -4.75 -8.54
N HIS A 211 4.56 -3.52 -8.46
CA HIS A 211 4.36 -2.70 -9.65
C HIS A 211 5.68 -2.25 -10.29
N ASN A 212 6.64 -1.85 -9.46
CA ASN A 212 7.88 -1.24 -9.94
C ASN A 212 9.01 -2.26 -10.12
N TRP A 213 9.11 -3.27 -9.25
CA TRP A 213 10.18 -4.26 -9.21
C TRP A 213 9.66 -5.68 -8.86
N PRO A 214 8.91 -6.34 -9.76
CA PRO A 214 8.43 -7.71 -9.53
C PRO A 214 9.52 -8.71 -9.16
N GLY A 215 10.76 -8.50 -9.63
CA GLY A 215 11.91 -9.36 -9.32
C GLY A 215 12.19 -9.46 -7.81
N LEU A 216 11.94 -8.39 -7.05
CA LEU A 216 12.13 -8.40 -5.59
C LEU A 216 11.14 -9.30 -4.87
N LEU A 217 9.89 -9.41 -5.35
CA LEU A 217 8.88 -10.26 -4.72
C LEU A 217 9.22 -11.74 -4.87
N ARG A 218 9.86 -12.09 -5.98
CA ARG A 218 10.34 -13.46 -6.27
C ARG A 218 11.51 -13.84 -5.37
N GLN A 219 12.18 -12.86 -4.78
CA GLN A 219 13.13 -13.07 -3.69
C GLN A 219 12.39 -13.01 -2.36
N SER A 220 12.92 -13.63 -1.31
CA SER A 220 12.42 -13.46 0.07
C SER A 220 12.83 -12.10 0.67
N PHE A 221 12.60 -11.03 -0.09
CA PHE A 221 12.97 -9.65 0.25
C PHE A 221 12.01 -9.04 1.28
N ILE A 222 10.71 -9.33 1.16
CA ILE A 222 9.67 -8.78 2.03
C ILE A 222 9.39 -9.75 3.17
N GLN A 223 9.33 -9.19 4.38
CA GLN A 223 8.97 -9.87 5.61
C GLN A 223 7.96 -9.02 6.35
N GLN A 224 7.17 -9.63 7.23
CA GLN A 224 6.34 -8.90 8.18
C GLN A 224 6.74 -9.22 9.61
N PHE A 225 6.51 -8.25 10.49
CA PHE A 225 6.64 -8.39 11.92
C PHE A 225 5.23 -8.39 12.52
N ILE A 226 4.82 -9.49 13.13
CA ILE A 226 3.52 -9.63 13.80
C ILE A 226 3.66 -9.40 15.30
N THR A 227 2.61 -8.91 15.96
CA THR A 227 2.55 -8.76 17.41
C THR A 227 1.29 -9.38 17.97
N PRO A 228 1.28 -9.84 19.23
CA PRO A 228 0.09 -10.42 19.83
C PRO A 228 -1.05 -9.39 19.94
N ILE A 229 -2.27 -9.84 19.70
CA ILE A 229 -3.50 -9.04 19.81
C ILE A 229 -4.02 -9.05 21.26
N VAL A 230 -3.83 -10.16 21.96
CA VAL A 230 -4.26 -10.34 23.35
C VAL A 230 -3.14 -10.97 24.17
N LYS A 231 -2.91 -10.45 25.37
CA LYS A 231 -2.04 -11.08 26.37
C LYS A 231 -2.85 -11.31 27.63
N VAL A 232 -2.83 -12.54 28.12
CA VAL A 232 -3.45 -12.91 29.40
C VAL A 232 -2.35 -13.15 30.42
N SER A 233 -2.58 -12.73 31.66
CA SER A 233 -1.60 -12.86 32.74
C SER A 233 -2.24 -13.32 34.04
N LYS A 234 -1.57 -14.24 34.74
CA LYS A 234 -1.94 -14.72 36.07
C LYS A 234 -0.67 -15.01 36.88
N GLY A 235 -0.39 -14.15 37.85
CA GLY A 235 0.87 -14.19 38.62
C GLY A 235 2.08 -14.01 37.69
N SER A 236 2.97 -15.00 37.66
CA SER A 236 4.16 -15.04 36.80
C SER A 236 3.90 -15.59 35.39
N ARG A 237 2.74 -16.21 35.15
CA ARG A 237 2.41 -16.80 33.83
C ARG A 237 1.80 -15.73 32.94
N ALA A 238 2.31 -15.64 31.71
CA ALA A 238 1.74 -14.82 30.66
C ALA A 238 1.64 -15.63 29.37
N ILE A 239 0.49 -15.56 28.70
CA ILE A 239 0.24 -16.22 27.41
C ILE A 239 -0.16 -15.12 26.42
N SER A 240 0.43 -15.17 25.23
CA SER A 240 0.21 -14.19 24.17
C SER A 240 -0.48 -14.87 22.99
N PHE A 241 -1.57 -14.28 22.52
CA PHE A 241 -2.38 -14.77 21.42
C PHE A 241 -2.25 -13.83 20.22
N PHE A 242 -2.09 -14.41 19.03
CA PHE A 242 -1.88 -13.65 17.79
C PHE A 242 -3.14 -13.54 16.94
N SER A 243 -4.20 -14.25 17.32
CA SER A 243 -5.53 -14.12 16.74
C SER A 243 -6.62 -14.06 17.82
N LEU A 244 -7.73 -13.38 17.55
CA LEU A 244 -8.88 -13.35 18.45
C LEU A 244 -9.54 -14.72 18.61
N PRO A 245 -9.70 -15.54 17.55
CA PRO A 245 -10.31 -16.86 17.69
C PRO A 245 -9.47 -17.81 18.56
N GLU A 246 -8.13 -17.78 18.46
CA GLU A 246 -7.23 -18.53 19.35
C GLU A 246 -7.46 -18.15 20.83
N PHE A 247 -7.60 -16.85 21.11
CA PHE A 247 -7.90 -16.37 22.45
C PHE A 247 -9.29 -16.84 22.96
N GLU A 248 -10.32 -16.79 22.13
CA GLU A 248 -11.66 -17.26 22.51
C GLU A 248 -11.68 -18.79 22.71
N GLN A 249 -10.99 -19.55 21.87
CA GLN A 249 -10.85 -21.01 22.05
C GLN A 249 -10.13 -21.33 23.36
N TRP A 250 -9.04 -20.64 23.68
CA TRP A 250 -8.35 -20.77 24.97
C TRP A 250 -9.26 -20.44 26.15
N LYS A 251 -10.04 -19.37 26.03
CA LYS A 251 -10.97 -18.92 27.08
C LYS A 251 -12.11 -19.91 27.32
N CYS A 252 -12.61 -20.57 26.27
CA CYS A 252 -13.63 -21.62 26.38
C CYS A 252 -13.09 -22.93 26.93
N SER A 253 -11.85 -23.30 26.59
CA SER A 253 -11.22 -24.57 27.00
C SER A 253 -10.55 -24.51 28.38
N THR A 254 -10.21 -23.32 28.88
CA THR A 254 -9.48 -23.17 30.14
C THR A 254 -10.43 -22.90 31.31
N GLU A 255 -10.49 -23.85 32.26
CA GLU A 255 -11.21 -23.63 33.52
C GLU A 255 -10.61 -22.45 34.31
N GLY A 256 -11.47 -21.55 34.79
CA GLY A 256 -11.05 -20.37 35.53
C GLY A 256 -10.41 -19.27 34.67
N ALA A 257 -10.63 -19.26 33.34
CA ALA A 257 -10.16 -18.19 32.45
C ALA A 257 -10.53 -16.77 32.92
N HIS A 258 -11.68 -16.60 33.58
CA HIS A 258 -12.14 -15.33 34.16
C HIS A 258 -11.21 -14.77 35.26
N THR A 259 -10.35 -15.59 35.87
CA THR A 259 -9.38 -15.17 36.89
C THR A 259 -8.11 -14.53 36.30
N TRP A 260 -7.91 -14.65 34.98
CA TRP A 260 -6.75 -14.09 34.30
C TRP A 260 -7.00 -12.63 33.94
N LYS A 261 -5.96 -11.80 34.09
CA LYS A 261 -5.99 -10.42 33.62
C LYS A 261 -5.77 -10.40 32.11
N VAL A 262 -6.78 -9.96 31.36
CA VAL A 262 -6.75 -9.83 29.90
C VAL A 262 -6.34 -8.41 29.51
N LYS A 263 -5.32 -8.29 28.65
CA LYS A 263 -4.89 -7.03 28.03
C LYS A 263 -5.05 -7.15 26.51
N TYR A 264 -5.82 -6.24 25.92
CA TYR A 264 -5.99 -6.11 24.48
C TYR A 264 -5.01 -5.06 23.93
N TYR A 265 -4.34 -5.38 22.83
CA TYR A 265 -3.42 -4.48 22.15
C TYR A 265 -4.14 -3.88 20.94
N LYS A 266 -4.55 -2.61 21.06
CA LYS A 266 -5.26 -1.90 19.98
C LYS A 266 -4.34 -1.47 18.85
N GLY A 267 -3.04 -1.40 19.11
CA GLY A 267 -2.01 -0.98 18.19
C GLY A 267 -0.63 -1.07 18.86
N LEU A 268 0.43 -0.98 18.07
CA LEU A 268 1.82 -1.16 18.51
C LEU A 268 2.23 -0.16 19.60
N GLY A 269 1.62 1.03 19.64
CA GLY A 269 1.83 2.01 20.71
C GLY A 269 1.34 1.59 22.09
N THR A 270 0.54 0.52 22.20
CA THR A 270 0.04 -0.03 23.48
C THR A 270 1.09 -0.91 24.18
N SER A 271 2.07 -1.38 23.43
CA SER A 271 3.15 -2.22 23.94
C SER A 271 4.24 -1.37 24.58
N THR A 272 4.72 -1.83 25.72
CA THR A 272 5.81 -1.18 26.46
C THR A 272 7.16 -1.47 25.81
N GLY A 273 8.17 -0.63 26.06
CA GLY A 273 9.53 -0.88 25.60
C GLY A 273 10.13 -2.20 26.10
N LYS A 274 9.66 -2.73 27.24
CA LYS A 274 10.04 -4.05 27.74
C LYS A 274 9.47 -5.17 26.85
N GLU A 275 8.17 -5.10 26.54
CA GLU A 275 7.52 -6.04 25.61
C GLU A 275 8.16 -5.97 24.22
N ALA A 276 8.56 -4.78 23.75
CA ALA A 276 9.31 -4.63 22.52
C ALA A 276 10.60 -5.48 22.52
N LYS A 277 11.38 -5.41 23.60
CA LYS A 277 12.60 -6.20 23.73
C LYS A 277 12.31 -7.70 23.78
N GLU A 278 11.22 -8.12 24.44
CA GLU A 278 10.77 -9.51 24.44
C GLU A 278 10.47 -9.98 23.00
N TYR A 279 9.70 -9.22 22.23
CA TYR A 279 9.34 -9.58 20.85
C TYR A 279 10.57 -9.68 19.93
N PHE A 280 11.51 -8.75 20.06
CA PHE A 280 12.73 -8.74 19.25
C PHE A 280 13.75 -9.81 19.68
N SER A 281 13.66 -10.30 20.92
CA SER A 281 14.44 -11.46 21.38
C SER A 281 13.91 -12.75 20.76
N ASP A 282 12.60 -12.85 20.54
CA ASP A 282 11.94 -13.97 19.85
C ASP A 282 11.61 -13.64 18.39
N MET A 283 12.60 -13.17 17.65
CA MET A 283 12.42 -12.74 16.26
C MET A 283 11.89 -13.88 15.36
N GLU A 284 12.15 -15.14 15.70
CA GLU A 284 11.67 -16.29 14.92
C GLU A 284 10.15 -16.41 14.93
N ARG A 285 9.51 -16.23 16.11
CA ARG A 285 8.04 -16.22 16.20
C ARG A 285 7.41 -15.00 15.54
N HIS A 286 8.06 -13.83 15.67
CA HIS A 286 7.48 -12.56 15.25
C HIS A 286 7.72 -12.22 13.77
N ARG A 287 8.73 -12.81 13.12
CA ARG A 287 9.11 -12.51 11.74
C ARG A 287 8.59 -13.57 10.79
N ILE A 288 7.66 -13.19 9.92
CA ILE A 288 7.12 -14.07 8.88
C ILE A 288 7.57 -13.56 7.50
N PRO A 289 8.42 -14.29 6.78
CA PRO A 289 8.77 -14.00 5.40
C PRO A 289 7.59 -14.15 4.43
N PHE A 290 7.52 -13.30 3.41
CA PHE A 290 6.70 -13.57 2.25
C PHE A 290 7.45 -14.46 1.26
N LYS A 291 6.77 -15.45 0.70
CA LYS A 291 7.32 -16.37 -0.30
C LYS A 291 6.48 -16.33 -1.56
N TYR A 292 7.13 -16.04 -2.68
CA TYR A 292 6.50 -16.12 -3.98
C TYR A 292 6.33 -17.59 -4.40
N SER A 293 5.13 -17.94 -4.82
CA SER A 293 4.70 -19.31 -5.13
C SER A 293 4.30 -19.50 -6.60
N GLY A 294 4.18 -18.42 -7.38
CA GLY A 294 3.91 -18.48 -8.81
C GLY A 294 3.00 -17.37 -9.30
N ALA A 295 2.49 -17.51 -10.53
CA ALA A 295 1.70 -16.48 -11.20
C ALA A 295 0.38 -16.12 -10.47
N ASN A 296 -0.14 -17.02 -9.61
CA ASN A 296 -1.30 -16.75 -8.78
C ASN A 296 -1.07 -15.59 -7.81
N ASP A 297 0.17 -15.40 -7.33
CA ASP A 297 0.53 -14.28 -6.47
C ASP A 297 0.45 -12.95 -7.23
N ASP A 298 0.95 -12.93 -8.48
CA ASP A 298 0.89 -11.76 -9.33
C ASP A 298 -0.58 -11.37 -9.62
N ASP A 299 -1.43 -12.35 -9.96
CA ASP A 299 -2.85 -12.11 -10.23
C ASP A 299 -3.61 -11.68 -8.97
N ALA A 300 -3.33 -12.26 -7.80
CA ALA A 300 -3.96 -11.86 -6.54
C ALA A 300 -3.63 -10.40 -6.18
N ILE A 301 -2.37 -9.96 -6.35
CA ILE A 301 -1.99 -8.56 -6.11
C ILE A 301 -2.65 -7.64 -7.15
N LEU A 302 -2.75 -8.07 -8.41
CA LEU A 302 -3.45 -7.31 -9.47
C LEU A 302 -4.94 -7.17 -9.16
N LEU A 303 -5.61 -8.25 -8.78
CA LEU A 303 -7.01 -8.28 -8.36
C LEU A 303 -7.25 -7.24 -7.25
N ALA A 304 -6.40 -7.23 -6.23
CA ALA A 304 -6.54 -6.34 -5.08
C ALA A 304 -6.38 -4.85 -5.44
N PHE A 305 -5.37 -4.47 -6.24
CA PHE A 305 -4.96 -3.06 -6.36
C PHE A 305 -5.20 -2.40 -7.72
N SER A 306 -5.56 -3.16 -8.75
CA SER A 306 -5.86 -2.61 -10.09
C SER A 306 -7.26 -1.99 -10.14
N LYS A 307 -7.39 -0.76 -10.63
CA LYS A 307 -8.72 -0.13 -10.85
C LYS A 307 -9.54 -0.82 -11.94
N LYS A 308 -8.91 -1.65 -12.79
CA LYS A 308 -9.62 -2.39 -13.83
C LYS A 308 -10.31 -3.66 -13.32
N CYS A 309 -9.98 -4.10 -12.10
CA CYS A 309 -10.47 -5.35 -11.53
C CYS A 309 -11.66 -5.15 -10.57
N VAL A 310 -12.43 -4.07 -10.71
CA VAL A 310 -13.55 -3.76 -9.80
C VAL A 310 -14.59 -4.89 -9.79
N GLU A 311 -15.04 -5.36 -10.95
CA GLU A 311 -16.04 -6.43 -11.01
C GLU A 311 -15.49 -7.75 -10.46
N ARG A 312 -14.25 -8.12 -10.81
CA ARG A 312 -13.57 -9.29 -10.23
C ARG A 312 -13.47 -9.21 -8.71
N ARG A 313 -13.26 -8.01 -8.13
CA ARG A 313 -13.25 -7.83 -6.67
C ARG A 313 -14.63 -7.98 -6.03
N LYS A 314 -15.70 -7.60 -6.72
CA LYS A 314 -17.06 -7.85 -6.24
C LYS A 314 -17.32 -9.36 -6.16
N GLU A 315 -17.03 -10.09 -7.23
CA GLU A 315 -17.15 -11.56 -7.26
C GLU A 315 -16.32 -12.21 -6.16
N TRP A 316 -15.06 -11.79 -6.02
CA TRP A 316 -14.15 -12.26 -4.99
C TRP A 316 -14.68 -12.07 -3.56
N LEU A 317 -15.22 -10.87 -3.25
CA LEU A 317 -15.82 -10.60 -1.95
C LEU A 317 -17.13 -11.37 -1.73
N THR A 318 -17.96 -11.50 -2.76
CA THR A 318 -19.21 -12.26 -2.69
C THR A 318 -18.94 -13.73 -2.38
N GLN A 319 -18.04 -14.37 -3.13
CA GLN A 319 -17.65 -15.77 -2.91
C GLN A 319 -17.10 -15.99 -1.50
N TRP A 320 -16.28 -15.07 -1.01
CA TRP A 320 -15.76 -15.14 0.35
C TRP A 320 -16.86 -15.00 1.42
N LEU A 321 -17.81 -14.06 1.23
CA LEU A 321 -18.93 -13.87 2.15
C LEU A 321 -19.87 -15.09 2.17
N GLU A 322 -20.14 -15.69 1.01
CA GLU A 322 -20.93 -16.91 0.88
C GLU A 322 -20.24 -18.06 1.62
N HIS A 323 -18.96 -18.29 1.35
CA HIS A 323 -18.19 -19.33 2.01
C HIS A 323 -18.11 -19.14 3.54
N ARG A 324 -17.95 -17.89 4.00
CA ARG A 324 -17.94 -17.56 5.42
C ARG A 324 -19.30 -17.82 6.08
N ARG A 325 -20.39 -17.51 5.37
CA ARG A 325 -21.75 -17.80 5.84
C ARG A 325 -21.98 -19.30 5.98
N GLU A 326 -21.58 -20.08 4.97
CA GLU A 326 -21.67 -21.54 4.99
C GLU A 326 -20.89 -22.16 6.15
N GLN A 327 -19.65 -21.73 6.38
CA GLN A 327 -18.85 -22.19 7.52
C GLN A 327 -19.54 -21.89 8.86
N ARG A 328 -20.08 -20.68 9.02
CA ARG A 328 -20.81 -20.32 10.24
C ARG A 328 -22.08 -21.15 10.42
N ASP A 329 -22.81 -21.41 9.35
CA ASP A 329 -24.04 -22.22 9.39
C ASP A 329 -23.73 -23.70 9.70
N GLN A 330 -22.53 -24.18 9.32
CA GLN A 330 -22.03 -25.53 9.64
C GLN A 330 -21.29 -25.62 10.99
N GLY A 331 -21.07 -24.49 11.67
CA GLY A 331 -20.29 -24.44 12.91
C GLY A 331 -18.80 -24.79 12.75
N LEU A 332 -18.25 -24.63 11.54
CA LEU A 332 -16.83 -24.83 11.25
C LEU A 332 -16.02 -23.59 11.65
N ASP A 333 -14.83 -23.82 12.18
CA ASP A 333 -13.90 -22.74 12.54
C ASP A 333 -13.31 -22.08 11.27
N GLU A 334 -13.27 -20.75 11.27
CA GLU A 334 -12.65 -19.97 10.18
C GLU A 334 -11.16 -20.31 10.06
N SER A 335 -10.62 -20.46 8.84
CA SER A 335 -9.18 -20.72 8.67
C SER A 335 -8.34 -19.55 9.20
N LEU A 336 -7.61 -19.76 10.29
CA LEU A 336 -6.86 -18.72 10.99
C LEU A 336 -5.44 -18.60 10.44
N LEU A 337 -5.05 -17.38 10.04
CA LEU A 337 -3.64 -17.06 9.90
C LEU A 337 -3.02 -16.79 11.29
N TYR A 338 -1.75 -17.17 11.46
CA TYR A 338 -0.92 -16.85 12.62
C TYR A 338 -1.25 -17.56 13.94
N ALA A 339 -2.23 -18.48 13.96
CA ALA A 339 -2.48 -19.31 15.14
C ALA A 339 -1.26 -20.18 15.47
N GLU A 340 -0.75 -20.90 14.47
CA GLU A 340 0.48 -21.69 14.59
C GLU A 340 1.71 -20.92 14.09
N GLN A 341 2.91 -21.42 14.42
CA GLN A 341 4.14 -20.85 13.91
C GLN A 341 4.20 -21.06 12.40
N MET A 342 4.28 -19.97 11.64
CA MET A 342 4.33 -20.00 10.19
C MET A 342 5.75 -19.66 9.71
N ASP A 343 6.35 -20.56 8.95
CA ASP A 343 7.67 -20.31 8.35
C ASP A 343 7.64 -19.24 7.26
N HIS A 344 6.52 -19.11 6.56
CA HIS A 344 6.30 -18.13 5.51
C HIS A 344 4.81 -17.98 5.18
N ILE A 345 4.47 -16.92 4.46
CA ILE A 345 3.13 -16.69 3.88
C ILE A 345 3.25 -16.39 2.38
N SER A 346 2.37 -16.95 1.56
CA SER A 346 2.31 -16.61 0.14
C SER A 346 1.58 -15.27 -0.08
N TYR A 347 1.85 -14.58 -1.19
CA TYR A 347 1.16 -13.32 -1.46
C TYR A 347 -0.33 -13.54 -1.74
N SER A 348 -0.68 -14.66 -2.39
CA SER A 348 -2.07 -15.06 -2.62
C SER A 348 -2.80 -15.42 -1.30
N ASP A 349 -2.17 -16.14 -0.37
CA ASP A 349 -2.75 -16.37 0.96
C ASP A 349 -2.96 -15.05 1.70
N PHE A 350 -1.97 -14.16 1.69
CA PHE A 350 -2.11 -12.84 2.31
C PHE A 350 -3.29 -12.05 1.72
N VAL A 351 -3.43 -12.02 0.40
CA VAL A 351 -4.54 -11.32 -0.26
C VAL A 351 -5.89 -11.95 0.13
N ASN A 352 -6.01 -13.27 0.02
CA ASN A 352 -7.27 -13.99 0.15
C ASN A 352 -7.69 -14.31 1.59
N LYS A 353 -6.78 -14.23 2.57
CA LYS A 353 -7.06 -14.55 3.98
C LYS A 353 -6.89 -13.36 4.92
N GLU A 354 -6.05 -12.38 4.60
CA GLU A 354 -5.83 -11.20 5.45
C GLU A 354 -6.37 -9.91 4.81
N LEU A 355 -5.97 -9.57 3.57
CA LEU A 355 -6.38 -8.32 2.92
C LEU A 355 -7.89 -8.28 2.59
N ILE A 356 -8.51 -9.44 2.39
CA ILE A 356 -9.95 -9.53 2.19
C ILE A 356 -10.74 -9.06 3.42
N LEU A 357 -10.20 -9.29 4.63
CA LEU A 357 -10.82 -8.85 5.89
C LEU A 357 -10.89 -7.32 5.95
N PHE A 358 -9.81 -6.66 5.50
CA PHE A 358 -9.82 -5.21 5.31
C PHE A 358 -10.85 -4.76 4.29
N SER A 359 -10.92 -5.43 3.14
CA SER A 359 -11.85 -5.06 2.07
C SER A 359 -13.31 -5.17 2.53
N ASN A 360 -13.64 -6.23 3.27
CA ASN A 360 -14.95 -6.38 3.88
C ASN A 360 -15.22 -5.33 4.97
N MET A 361 -14.27 -5.11 5.88
CA MET A 361 -14.39 -4.08 6.92
C MET A 361 -14.56 -2.68 6.33
N ASP A 362 -13.87 -2.37 5.23
CA ASP A 362 -13.98 -1.11 4.53
C ASP A 362 -15.39 -0.92 3.93
N ASN A 363 -15.97 -1.98 3.37
CA ASN A 363 -17.37 -1.98 2.93
C ASN A 363 -18.33 -1.77 4.11
N GLU A 364 -18.17 -2.54 5.19
CA GLU A 364 -19.03 -2.44 6.39
C GLU A 364 -19.03 -1.03 7.00
N ARG A 365 -17.87 -0.36 7.05
CA ARG A 365 -17.79 1.01 7.59
C ARG A 365 -18.23 2.09 6.59
N SER A 366 -18.21 1.80 5.29
CA SER A 366 -18.45 2.80 4.24
C SER A 366 -19.84 2.76 3.63
N ILE A 367 -20.45 1.56 3.53
CA ILE A 367 -21.76 1.33 2.93
C ILE A 367 -22.82 1.33 4.04
N PRO A 368 -23.88 2.15 3.94
CA PRO A 368 -24.96 2.15 4.94
C PRO A 368 -25.83 0.89 4.84
N SER A 369 -26.51 0.55 5.94
CA SER A 369 -27.53 -0.52 5.90
C SER A 369 -28.80 -0.03 5.22
N SER A 370 -29.49 -0.92 4.51
CA SER A 370 -30.80 -0.62 3.89
C SER A 370 -31.92 -0.43 4.91
N VAL A 371 -31.77 -0.95 6.13
CA VAL A 371 -32.81 -0.92 7.17
C VAL A 371 -32.94 0.47 7.79
N ASP A 372 -31.81 1.11 8.09
CA ASP A 372 -31.78 2.41 8.79
C ASP A 372 -31.09 3.53 7.99
N GLY A 373 -30.43 3.21 6.87
CA GLY A 373 -29.68 4.19 6.07
C GLY A 373 -28.37 4.65 6.72
N LEU A 374 -27.93 4.02 7.82
CA LEU A 374 -26.79 4.49 8.62
C LEU A 374 -25.54 3.61 8.44
N LYS A 375 -24.38 4.27 8.47
CA LYS A 375 -23.08 3.61 8.64
C LYS A 375 -22.87 3.25 10.11
N PRO A 376 -22.04 2.24 10.44
CA PRO A 376 -21.80 1.83 11.83
C PRO A 376 -21.38 2.98 12.76
N GLY A 377 -20.54 3.91 12.29
CA GLY A 377 -20.15 5.09 13.08
C GLY A 377 -21.33 5.98 13.44
N GLN A 378 -22.22 6.27 12.48
CA GLN A 378 -23.42 7.08 12.69
C GLN A 378 -24.40 6.37 13.64
N ARG A 379 -24.58 5.06 13.47
CA ARG A 379 -25.41 4.24 14.35
C ARG A 379 -24.91 4.26 15.80
N LYS A 380 -23.59 4.17 16.01
CA LYS A 380 -22.97 4.26 17.35
C LYS A 380 -23.15 5.63 18.00
N VAL A 381 -23.07 6.71 17.21
CA VAL A 381 -23.36 8.08 17.70
C VAL A 381 -24.82 8.18 18.16
N LEU A 382 -25.78 7.81 17.30
CA LEU A 382 -27.21 7.87 17.64
C LEU A 382 -27.58 6.97 18.82
N PHE A 383 -27.06 5.73 18.85
CA PHE A 383 -27.21 4.84 19.99
C PHE A 383 -26.74 5.49 21.29
N THR A 384 -25.59 6.16 21.27
CA THR A 384 -25.05 6.83 22.46
C THR A 384 -25.93 8.00 22.88
N CYS A 385 -26.43 8.80 21.93
CA CYS A 385 -27.36 9.89 22.21
C CYS A 385 -28.65 9.38 22.85
N PHE A 386 -29.25 8.31 22.31
CA PHE A 386 -30.44 7.69 22.90
C PHE A 386 -30.17 7.11 24.28
N LYS A 387 -29.02 6.47 24.48
CA LYS A 387 -28.62 5.88 25.76
C LYS A 387 -28.40 6.93 26.84
N ARG A 388 -27.79 8.07 26.50
CA ARG A 388 -27.54 9.17 27.43
C ARG A 388 -28.81 9.97 27.75
N ASN A 389 -29.75 10.05 26.79
CA ASN A 389 -31.02 10.78 26.94
C ASN A 389 -30.81 12.24 27.40
N ASP A 390 -29.72 12.86 26.97
CA ASP A 390 -29.37 14.24 27.32
C ASP A 390 -30.32 15.21 26.61
N LYS A 391 -31.04 16.05 27.37
CA LYS A 391 -31.94 17.09 26.82
C LYS A 391 -31.26 18.47 26.66
N ARG A 392 -30.02 18.59 27.11
CA ARG A 392 -29.22 19.81 27.03
C ARG A 392 -28.12 19.63 25.99
N GLU A 393 -27.71 20.71 25.36
CA GLU A 393 -26.60 20.70 24.41
C GLU A 393 -25.29 20.26 25.10
N ILE A 394 -24.48 19.50 24.37
CA ILE A 394 -23.17 19.01 24.81
C ILE A 394 -22.14 19.34 23.73
N LYS A 395 -20.92 19.67 24.17
CA LYS A 395 -19.81 19.90 23.23
C LYS A 395 -19.52 18.62 22.45
N VAL A 396 -19.35 18.74 21.13
CA VAL A 396 -19.05 17.62 20.23
C VAL A 396 -17.87 16.77 20.73
N ALA A 397 -16.80 17.39 21.25
CA ALA A 397 -15.66 16.69 21.79
C ALA A 397 -16.00 15.78 23.00
N GLN A 398 -16.90 16.22 23.88
CA GLN A 398 -17.35 15.44 25.03
C GLN A 398 -18.28 14.30 24.61
N LEU A 399 -19.15 14.56 23.63
CA LEU A 399 -19.98 13.52 23.04
C LEU A 399 -19.12 12.45 22.34
N ALA A 400 -18.06 12.86 21.64
CA ALA A 400 -17.12 11.94 20.99
C ALA A 400 -16.48 10.96 21.98
N GLY A 401 -15.97 11.46 23.11
CA GLY A 401 -15.44 10.61 24.18
C GLY A 401 -16.48 9.65 24.73
N SER A 402 -17.71 10.13 24.94
CA SER A 402 -18.82 9.30 25.41
C SER A 402 -19.21 8.21 24.42
N VAL A 403 -19.19 8.50 23.11
CA VAL A 403 -19.44 7.52 22.05
C VAL A 403 -18.35 6.47 22.04
N ALA A 404 -17.08 6.88 22.16
CA ALA A 404 -15.96 5.95 22.20
C ALA A 404 -16.09 4.95 23.36
N GLU A 405 -16.43 5.44 24.55
CA GLU A 405 -16.62 4.65 25.76
C GLU A 405 -17.85 3.73 25.66
N HIS A 406 -19.04 4.29 25.42
CA HIS A 406 -20.29 3.53 25.51
C HIS A 406 -20.54 2.58 24.34
N SER A 407 -19.95 2.86 23.17
CA SER A 407 -20.19 2.07 21.97
C SER A 407 -19.01 1.18 21.58
N ALA A 408 -17.95 1.15 22.39
CA ALA A 408 -16.68 0.48 22.08
C ALA A 408 -16.18 0.84 20.66
N TYR A 409 -16.01 2.14 20.40
CA TYR A 409 -15.50 2.61 19.11
C TYR A 409 -13.97 2.70 19.15
N HIS A 410 -13.30 2.01 18.22
CA HIS A 410 -11.85 1.81 18.28
C HIS A 410 -11.04 2.68 17.30
N HIS A 411 -11.67 3.40 16.36
CA HIS A 411 -10.97 4.15 15.30
C HIS A 411 -10.52 5.58 15.68
N GLY A 412 -10.20 5.82 16.96
CA GLY A 412 -9.78 7.11 17.49
C GLY A 412 -10.90 8.17 17.55
N GLU A 413 -10.80 9.07 18.52
CA GLU A 413 -11.81 10.12 18.77
C GLU A 413 -11.87 11.19 17.67
N VAL A 414 -10.80 11.30 16.87
CA VAL A 414 -10.64 12.30 15.78
C VAL A 414 -11.28 11.82 14.47
N CYS A 415 -11.82 10.60 14.41
CA CYS A 415 -12.44 10.10 13.20
C CYS A 415 -13.55 11.07 12.75
N ARG A 416 -13.34 11.72 11.59
CA ARG A 416 -14.17 12.83 11.05
C ARG A 416 -15.66 12.53 11.03
N VAL A 417 -16.08 11.27 11.14
CA VAL A 417 -17.50 10.89 11.26
C VAL A 417 -18.17 11.50 12.50
N ILE A 418 -17.45 11.71 13.61
CA ILE A 418 -18.05 12.37 14.78
C ILE A 418 -18.06 13.90 14.58
N TYR A 419 -17.01 14.48 13.99
CA TYR A 419 -16.90 15.93 13.84
C TYR A 419 -17.56 16.54 12.58
N MET A 420 -17.65 15.81 11.45
CA MET A 420 -18.24 16.30 10.19
C MET A 420 -19.77 16.26 10.18
N TYR A 421 -20.40 15.40 10.97
CA TYR A 421 -21.86 15.23 10.97
C TYR A 421 -22.56 15.97 12.11
N LEU A 422 -21.79 16.63 12.99
CA LEU A 422 -22.27 17.46 14.09
C LEU A 422 -22.05 18.96 13.85
N TYR A 423 -21.66 19.35 12.63
CA TYR A 423 -21.58 20.73 12.16
C TYR A 423 -22.51 20.95 10.97
#